data_AF-A0AAD9UQG9-F1
#
_entry.id   AF-A0AAD9UQG9-F1
#
_cell.length_a   1.000
_cell.length_b   1.000
_cell.length_c   1.000
_cell.angle_alpha   90.00
_cell.angle_beta   90.00
_cell.angle_gamma   90.00
#
_symmetry.space_group_name_H-M   'P 1'
#
loop_
_entity.id
_entity.type
_entity.pdbx_description
1 polymer ?
#
loop_
_entity_poly.entity_id
_entity_poly.type
_entity_poly.pdbx_seq_one_letter_code
_entity_poly.pdbx_strand_id
1 'polypeptide(L)'
;MIYEEPEDYHWHFQAESKVADSDVEYLKCIGDNELVALSDQYVEYLKLIKDNWSSCRAAKILSYSLLRYIVPRFRQLSAPLRVRMLTSFLYLKDALRNQCQKKLVKILNFAETDANEWVRKMGQLVRPYVVTGMMDLRLIDTETAFRIITFLDERLAESPHDGEYLRKDGLDNIHISNPESIDSVGESGSRTCKDDETSFYTARLNFDRLGDALVTRAQYKRAQGF
;
A
#
# COMPACT_ATOMS: atom_id res chain seq x y z
N MET A 1 -31.20 14.38 39.43
CA MET A 1 -30.08 14.37 38.47
C MET A 1 -29.87 12.91 38.10
N ILE A 2 -30.46 12.51 36.98
CA ILE A 2 -30.42 11.15 36.47
C ILE A 2 -29.19 11.08 35.57
N TYR A 3 -28.25 10.21 35.90
CA TYR A 3 -27.11 9.89 35.05
C TYR A 3 -27.62 8.99 33.92
N GLU A 4 -27.63 9.51 32.69
CA GLU A 4 -27.80 8.72 31.48
C GLU A 4 -26.44 8.10 31.12
N GLU A 5 -26.35 6.78 31.14
CA GLU A 5 -25.20 6.02 30.65
C GLU A 5 -25.14 6.12 29.11
N PRO A 6 -23.94 6.16 28.49
CA PRO A 6 -23.82 6.25 27.05
C PRO A 6 -24.19 4.91 26.40
N GLU A 7 -25.00 4.99 25.34
CA GLU A 7 -25.45 3.86 24.53
C GLU A 7 -24.29 2.95 24.10
N ASP A 8 -24.38 1.69 24.51
CA ASP A 8 -23.55 0.59 24.03
C ASP A 8 -23.63 0.52 22.50
N TYR A 9 -22.50 0.79 21.83
CA TYR A 9 -22.30 0.45 20.42
C TYR A 9 -22.17 -1.08 20.28
N HIS A 10 -23.29 -1.77 20.49
CA HIS A 10 -23.44 -3.19 20.25
C HIS A 10 -23.34 -3.42 18.73
N TRP A 11 -22.16 -3.83 18.26
CA TRP A 11 -22.01 -4.36 16.92
C TRP A 11 -22.95 -5.56 16.76
N HIS A 12 -24.09 -5.35 16.10
CA HIS A 12 -24.96 -6.43 15.65
C HIS A 12 -24.22 -7.22 14.58
N PHE A 13 -23.39 -8.18 15.01
CA PHE A 13 -22.95 -9.27 14.17
C PHE A 13 -24.17 -10.17 13.94
N GLN A 14 -24.99 -9.82 12.95
CA GLN A 14 -26.04 -10.70 12.47
C GLN A 14 -25.38 -12.01 12.09
N ALA A 15 -25.74 -13.08 12.80
CA ALA A 15 -25.38 -14.43 12.48
C ALA A 15 -25.98 -14.80 11.11
N GLU A 16 -25.25 -14.49 10.04
CA GLU A 16 -25.59 -14.92 8.70
C GLU A 16 -25.50 -16.45 8.63
N SER A 17 -26.68 -17.07 8.54
CA SER A 17 -27.02 -18.35 7.92
C SER A 17 -25.84 -19.23 7.49
N LYS A 18 -25.77 -20.43 8.08
CA LYS A 18 -24.94 -21.58 7.65
C LYS A 18 -25.37 -22.07 6.25
N VAL A 19 -25.12 -21.29 5.21
CA VAL A 19 -25.03 -21.81 3.85
C VAL A 19 -23.59 -22.29 3.68
N ALA A 20 -23.41 -23.58 3.40
CA ALA A 20 -22.12 -24.23 3.23
C ALA A 20 -21.26 -23.48 2.19
N ASP A 21 -20.39 -22.58 2.64
CA ASP A 21 -19.46 -21.85 1.78
C ASP A 21 -18.19 -22.68 1.57
N SER A 22 -18.40 -23.86 0.99
CA SER A 22 -17.33 -24.77 0.61
C SER A 22 -16.79 -24.30 -0.74
N ASP A 23 -15.82 -23.37 -0.70
CA ASP A 23 -15.03 -23.00 -1.88
C ASP A 23 -14.43 -24.23 -2.58
N VAL A 24 -14.26 -25.32 -1.83
CA VAL A 24 -13.85 -26.64 -2.31
C VAL A 24 -14.95 -27.37 -3.09
N GLU A 25 -16.22 -27.30 -2.66
CA GLU A 25 -17.35 -27.88 -3.42
C GLU A 25 -17.56 -27.17 -4.74
N TYR A 26 -17.41 -25.84 -4.77
CA TYR A 26 -17.48 -25.11 -6.03
C TYR A 26 -16.50 -25.66 -7.06
N LEU A 27 -15.25 -25.90 -6.67
CA LEU A 27 -14.23 -26.42 -7.58
C LEU A 27 -14.55 -27.83 -8.09
N LYS A 28 -15.39 -28.60 -7.40
CA LYS A 28 -15.86 -29.92 -7.86
C LYS A 28 -16.99 -29.84 -8.86
N CYS A 29 -17.70 -28.72 -8.93
CA CYS A 29 -18.87 -28.52 -9.77
C CYS A 29 -18.60 -27.75 -11.06
N ILE A 30 -17.39 -27.19 -11.22
CA ILE A 30 -17.03 -26.46 -12.44
C ILE A 30 -16.61 -27.43 -13.56
N GLY A 31 -16.89 -27.07 -14.80
CA GLY A 31 -16.46 -27.88 -15.95
C GLY A 31 -14.94 -27.83 -16.17
N ASP A 32 -14.37 -28.89 -16.73
CA ASP A 32 -12.91 -29.03 -16.90
C ASP A 32 -12.29 -27.86 -17.68
N ASN A 33 -12.95 -27.38 -18.73
CA ASN A 33 -12.45 -26.25 -19.52
C ASN A 33 -12.38 -24.95 -18.71
N GLU A 34 -13.35 -24.72 -17.83
CA GLU A 34 -13.37 -23.54 -16.95
C GLU A 34 -12.31 -23.66 -15.86
N LEU A 35 -12.08 -24.87 -15.34
CA LEU A 35 -11.02 -25.15 -14.38
C LEU A 35 -9.63 -24.88 -14.97
N VAL A 36 -9.40 -25.31 -16.21
CA VAL A 36 -8.14 -25.03 -16.93
C VAL A 36 -7.96 -23.52 -17.09
N ALA A 37 -8.98 -22.80 -17.55
CA ALA A 37 -8.91 -21.34 -17.70
C ALA A 37 -8.64 -20.62 -16.38
N LEU A 38 -9.27 -21.03 -15.27
CA LEU A 38 -9.00 -20.48 -13.94
C LEU A 38 -7.60 -20.80 -13.44
N SER A 39 -7.11 -22.01 -13.71
CA SER A 39 -5.75 -22.42 -13.38
C SER A 39 -4.73 -21.57 -14.14
N ASP A 40 -4.94 -21.31 -15.42
CA ASP A 40 -4.07 -20.47 -16.24
C ASP A 40 -4.06 -19.01 -15.75
N GLN A 41 -5.24 -18.46 -15.41
CA GLN A 41 -5.34 -17.13 -14.79
C GLN A 41 -4.60 -17.07 -13.45
N TYR A 42 -4.67 -18.13 -12.64
CA TYR A 42 -3.94 -18.22 -11.39
C TYR A 42 -2.43 -18.26 -11.60
N VAL A 43 -1.95 -19.05 -12.57
CA VAL A 43 -0.52 -19.09 -12.93
C VAL A 43 -0.05 -17.72 -13.39
N GLU A 44 -0.83 -17.02 -14.21
CA GLU A 44 -0.50 -15.67 -14.65
C GLU A 44 -0.44 -14.69 -13.48
N TYR A 45 -1.43 -14.75 -12.58
CA TYR A 45 -1.42 -13.97 -11.35
C TYR A 45 -0.17 -14.27 -10.49
N LEU A 46 0.22 -15.54 -10.35
CA LEU A 46 1.44 -15.93 -9.62
C LEU A 46 2.71 -15.38 -10.26
N LYS A 47 2.82 -15.39 -11.60
CA LYS A 47 3.94 -14.76 -12.30
C LYS A 47 4.01 -13.28 -11.99
N LEU A 48 2.86 -12.61 -11.98
CA LEU A 48 2.80 -11.19 -11.63
C LEU A 48 3.34 -10.95 -10.22
N ILE A 49 2.77 -11.58 -9.19
CA ILE A 49 3.22 -11.35 -7.81
C ILE A 49 4.62 -11.89 -7.50
N LYS A 50 5.22 -12.69 -8.40
CA LYS A 50 6.62 -13.10 -8.29
C LYS A 50 7.57 -11.92 -8.55
N ASP A 51 7.20 -11.03 -9.46
CA ASP A 51 7.96 -9.81 -9.77
C ASP A 51 7.87 -8.82 -8.59
N ASN A 52 8.96 -8.07 -8.36
CA ASN A 52 8.97 -7.01 -7.36
C ASN A 52 8.04 -5.86 -7.81
N TRP A 53 7.23 -5.33 -6.89
CA TRP A 53 6.46 -4.08 -7.05
C TRP A 53 5.37 -4.13 -8.13
N SER A 54 4.93 -5.33 -8.48
CA SER A 54 3.90 -5.60 -9.50
C SER A 54 2.48 -5.77 -8.92
N SER A 55 2.29 -5.59 -7.60
CA SER A 55 1.03 -5.85 -6.90
C SER A 55 -0.15 -5.07 -7.48
N CYS A 56 0.07 -3.87 -8.03
CA CYS A 56 -0.96 -3.08 -8.71
C CYS A 56 -1.39 -3.70 -10.05
N ARG A 57 -0.47 -4.31 -10.80
CA ARG A 57 -0.76 -5.04 -12.05
C ARG A 57 -1.45 -6.36 -11.73
N ALA A 58 -0.99 -7.06 -10.69
CA ALA A 58 -1.58 -8.30 -10.21
C ALA A 58 -3.05 -8.12 -9.81
N ALA A 59 -3.37 -7.02 -9.13
CA ALA A 59 -4.73 -6.70 -8.71
C ALA A 59 -5.73 -6.57 -9.88
N LYS A 60 -5.27 -6.18 -11.07
CA LYS A 60 -6.13 -6.04 -12.26
C LYS A 60 -6.60 -7.39 -12.83
N ILE A 61 -5.89 -8.47 -12.55
CA ILE A 61 -6.25 -9.83 -12.98
C ILE A 61 -7.20 -10.49 -11.99
N LEU A 62 -7.24 -10.01 -10.74
CA LEU A 62 -8.13 -10.55 -9.72
C LEU A 62 -9.60 -10.41 -10.16
N SER A 63 -10.32 -11.51 -10.01
CA SER A 63 -11.75 -11.62 -10.26
C SER A 63 -12.38 -12.40 -9.10
N TYR A 64 -13.71 -12.38 -9.00
CA TYR A 64 -14.42 -13.15 -7.98
C TYR A 64 -14.09 -14.66 -8.06
N SER A 65 -14.14 -15.22 -9.26
CA SER A 65 -13.84 -16.65 -9.50
C SER A 65 -12.38 -16.98 -9.18
N LEU A 66 -11.44 -16.10 -9.53
CA LEU A 66 -10.02 -16.29 -9.23
C LEU A 66 -9.75 -16.18 -7.72
N LEU A 67 -10.34 -15.21 -7.02
CA LEU A 67 -10.21 -15.11 -5.56
C LEU A 67 -10.79 -16.34 -4.86
N ARG A 68 -11.93 -16.84 -5.33
CA ARG A 68 -12.50 -18.10 -4.86
C ARG A 68 -11.54 -19.29 -5.06
N TYR A 69 -10.87 -19.34 -6.21
CA TYR A 69 -9.85 -20.34 -6.53
C TYR A 69 -8.59 -20.22 -5.64
N ILE A 70 -8.24 -18.99 -5.26
CA ILE A 70 -7.07 -18.67 -4.42
C ILE A 70 -7.27 -19.07 -2.95
N VAL A 71 -8.46 -18.89 -2.38
CA VAL A 71 -8.74 -19.13 -0.94
C VAL A 71 -8.10 -20.44 -0.42
N PRO A 72 -8.37 -21.63 -1.01
CA PRO A 72 -7.79 -22.88 -0.50
C PRO A 72 -6.27 -23.02 -0.74
N ARG A 73 -5.69 -22.22 -1.64
CA ARG A 73 -4.29 -22.30 -2.08
C ARG A 73 -3.37 -21.30 -1.37
N PHE A 74 -3.92 -20.29 -0.69
CA PHE A 74 -3.15 -19.24 -0.03
C PHE A 74 -2.03 -19.80 0.87
N ARG A 75 -2.34 -20.79 1.70
CA ARG A 75 -1.38 -21.41 2.63
C ARG A 75 -0.24 -22.16 1.93
N GLN A 76 -0.44 -22.58 0.69
CA GLN A 76 0.54 -23.35 -0.09
C GLN A 76 1.64 -22.46 -0.69
N LEU A 77 1.43 -21.14 -0.69
CA LEU A 77 2.39 -20.18 -1.20
C LEU A 77 3.57 -20.00 -0.24
N SER A 78 4.72 -19.58 -0.77
CA SER A 78 5.82 -19.10 0.08
C SER A 78 5.46 -17.78 0.76
N ALA A 79 6.08 -17.49 1.90
CA ALA A 79 5.80 -16.25 2.65
C ALA A 79 5.93 -14.97 1.80
N PRO A 80 6.96 -14.78 0.94
CA PRO A 80 7.05 -13.60 0.08
C PRO A 80 5.86 -13.46 -0.89
N LEU A 81 5.36 -14.57 -1.44
CA LEU A 81 4.21 -14.55 -2.34
C LEU A 81 2.91 -14.24 -1.58
N ARG A 82 2.75 -14.75 -0.35
CA ARG A 82 1.60 -14.40 0.51
C ARG A 82 1.59 -12.91 0.83
N VAL A 83 2.73 -12.34 1.23
CA VAL A 83 2.84 -10.90 1.50
C VAL A 83 2.45 -10.10 0.26
N ARG A 84 3.02 -10.40 -0.92
CA ARG A 84 2.72 -9.67 -2.16
C ARG A 84 1.28 -9.84 -2.65
N MET A 85 0.69 -11.01 -2.41
CA MET A 85 -0.74 -11.24 -2.66
C MET A 85 -1.59 -10.33 -1.76
N LEU A 86 -1.29 -10.27 -0.46
CA LEU A 86 -1.97 -9.36 0.46
C LEU A 86 -1.78 -7.90 0.04
N THR A 87 -0.58 -7.51 -0.38
CA THR A 87 -0.30 -6.16 -0.93
C THR A 87 -1.15 -5.87 -2.18
N SER A 88 -1.41 -6.86 -3.03
CA SER A 88 -2.26 -6.65 -4.21
C SER A 88 -3.69 -6.28 -3.86
N PHE A 89 -4.19 -6.68 -2.68
CA PHE A 89 -5.56 -6.35 -2.28
C PHE A 89 -5.76 -4.85 -2.07
N LEU A 90 -4.72 -4.11 -1.69
CA LEU A 90 -4.77 -2.64 -1.54
C LEU A 90 -5.04 -1.90 -2.87
N TYR A 91 -4.88 -2.58 -4.01
CA TYR A 91 -5.10 -2.02 -5.35
C TYR A 91 -6.41 -2.49 -5.99
N LEU A 92 -7.27 -3.19 -5.24
CA LEU A 92 -8.58 -3.61 -5.75
C LEU A 92 -9.48 -2.39 -5.99
N LYS A 93 -10.30 -2.46 -7.03
CA LYS A 93 -11.42 -1.52 -7.21
C LYS A 93 -12.47 -1.77 -6.14
N ASP A 94 -13.11 -0.71 -5.63
CA ASP A 94 -14.13 -0.80 -4.59
C ASP A 94 -15.24 -1.81 -4.90
N ALA A 95 -15.75 -1.80 -6.14
CA ALA A 95 -16.79 -2.73 -6.58
C ALA A 95 -16.37 -4.20 -6.42
N LEU A 96 -15.14 -4.54 -6.83
CA LEU A 96 -14.62 -5.90 -6.72
C LEU A 96 -14.27 -6.26 -5.27
N ARG A 97 -13.70 -5.32 -4.51
CA ARG A 97 -13.42 -5.51 -3.08
C ARG A 97 -14.69 -5.86 -2.31
N ASN A 98 -15.75 -5.07 -2.50
CA ASN A 98 -17.03 -5.28 -1.82
C ASN A 98 -17.67 -6.61 -2.24
N GLN A 99 -17.65 -6.94 -3.54
CA GLN A 99 -18.15 -8.22 -4.04
C GLN A 99 -17.40 -9.42 -3.43
N CYS A 100 -16.08 -9.31 -3.29
CA CYS A 100 -15.20 -10.40 -2.84
C CYS A 100 -14.91 -10.38 -1.33
N GLN A 101 -15.53 -9.48 -0.56
CA GLN A 101 -15.15 -9.21 0.83
C GLN A 101 -15.08 -10.48 1.69
N LYS A 102 -16.10 -11.36 1.61
CA LYS A 102 -16.12 -12.63 2.34
C LYS A 102 -14.92 -13.53 2.01
N LYS A 103 -14.48 -13.57 0.75
CA LYS A 103 -13.31 -14.35 0.29
C LYS A 103 -12.00 -13.73 0.76
N LEU A 104 -11.89 -12.40 0.68
CA LEU A 104 -10.72 -11.66 1.15
C LEU A 104 -10.54 -11.83 2.67
N VAL A 105 -11.63 -11.72 3.44
CA VAL A 105 -11.60 -11.97 4.90
C VAL A 105 -11.18 -13.39 5.23
N LYS A 106 -11.62 -14.41 4.48
CA LYS A 106 -11.13 -15.79 4.66
C LYS A 106 -9.61 -15.89 4.47
N ILE A 107 -9.06 -15.22 3.45
CA ILE A 107 -7.61 -15.17 3.22
C ILE A 107 -6.90 -14.45 4.37
N LEU A 108 -7.44 -13.33 4.85
CA LEU A 108 -6.88 -12.59 5.99
C LEU A 108 -6.87 -13.41 7.28
N ASN A 109 -7.91 -14.21 7.53
CA ASN A 109 -7.93 -15.12 8.68
C ASN A 109 -6.80 -16.17 8.59
N PHE A 110 -6.42 -16.62 7.39
CA PHE A 110 -5.24 -17.47 7.22
C PHE A 110 -3.93 -16.71 7.46
N ALA A 111 -3.87 -15.43 7.07
CA ALA A 111 -2.71 -14.59 7.29
C ALA A 111 -2.46 -14.29 8.78
N GLU A 112 -3.51 -14.12 9.58
CA GLU A 112 -3.37 -13.85 11.03
C GLU A 112 -2.76 -15.00 11.82
N THR A 113 -3.08 -16.24 11.46
CA THR A 113 -2.53 -17.45 12.10
C THR A 113 -1.27 -17.95 11.40
N ASP A 114 -0.66 -17.15 10.52
CA ASP A 114 0.49 -17.57 9.74
C ASP A 114 1.73 -17.71 10.62
N ALA A 115 2.61 -18.68 10.31
CA ALA A 115 3.87 -18.85 11.02
C ALA A 115 4.84 -17.67 10.77
N ASN A 116 4.78 -17.06 9.59
CA ASN A 116 5.65 -15.94 9.24
C ASN A 116 5.08 -14.60 9.72
N GLU A 117 5.90 -13.84 10.47
CA GLU A 117 5.49 -12.56 11.05
C GLU A 117 5.11 -11.50 10.02
N TRP A 118 5.83 -11.41 8.90
CA TRP A 118 5.52 -10.46 7.83
C TRP A 118 4.15 -10.72 7.21
N VAL A 119 3.75 -12.00 7.08
CA VAL A 119 2.41 -12.35 6.60
C VAL A 119 1.35 -11.92 7.60
N ARG A 120 1.56 -12.15 8.91
CA ARG A 120 0.64 -11.71 9.97
C ARG A 120 0.47 -10.19 9.98
N LYS A 121 1.58 -9.45 10.00
CA LYS A 121 1.59 -7.98 10.00
C LYS A 121 0.92 -7.41 8.75
N MET A 122 1.21 -7.98 7.58
CA MET A 122 0.54 -7.56 6.34
C MET A 122 -0.96 -7.88 6.36
N GLY A 123 -1.35 -9.02 6.93
CA GLY A 123 -2.77 -9.37 7.12
C GLY A 123 -3.50 -8.36 7.99
N GLN A 124 -2.92 -7.99 9.13
CA GLN A 124 -3.46 -6.95 10.02
C GLN A 124 -3.55 -5.61 9.31
N LEU A 125 -2.51 -5.21 8.57
CA LEU A 125 -2.46 -3.95 7.82
C LEU A 125 -3.55 -3.84 6.76
N VAL A 126 -3.83 -4.93 6.04
CA VAL A 126 -4.77 -4.95 4.92
C VAL A 126 -6.22 -5.11 5.38
N ARG A 127 -6.45 -5.69 6.57
CA ARG A 127 -7.79 -6.00 7.06
C ARG A 127 -8.73 -4.80 7.12
N PRO A 128 -8.38 -3.64 7.71
CA PRO A 128 -9.26 -2.48 7.72
C PRO A 128 -9.68 -2.07 6.31
N TYR A 129 -8.73 -2.02 5.37
CA TYR A 129 -9.03 -1.68 3.98
C TYR A 129 -10.02 -2.66 3.33
N VAL A 130 -9.88 -3.97 3.55
CA VAL A 130 -10.82 -4.97 3.00
C VAL A 130 -12.22 -4.82 3.57
N VAL A 131 -12.35 -4.46 4.85
CA VAL A 131 -13.64 -4.36 5.54
C VAL A 131 -14.33 -3.02 5.27
N THR A 132 -13.61 -1.91 5.36
CA THR A 132 -14.17 -0.56 5.35
C THR A 132 -13.80 0.26 4.11
N GLY A 133 -12.80 -0.19 3.34
CA GLY A 133 -12.21 0.57 2.24
C GLY A 133 -11.16 1.59 2.66
N MET A 134 -10.89 1.75 3.97
CA MET A 134 -9.88 2.66 4.48
C MET A 134 -8.80 1.92 5.27
N MET A 135 -7.55 2.30 5.06
CA MET A 135 -6.47 1.87 5.96
C MET A 135 -6.48 2.75 7.21
N ASP A 136 -6.48 2.12 8.39
CA ASP A 136 -6.34 2.83 9.67
C ASP A 136 -5.19 2.21 10.46
N LEU A 137 -4.02 2.85 10.37
CA LEU A 137 -2.78 2.41 11.02
C LEU A 137 -2.89 2.37 12.55
N ARG A 138 -3.82 3.15 13.14
CA ARG A 138 -4.03 3.17 14.60
C ARG A 138 -4.58 1.85 15.12
N LEU A 139 -5.26 1.08 14.28
CA LEU A 139 -5.83 -0.21 14.65
C LEU A 139 -4.83 -1.38 14.48
N ILE A 140 -3.73 -1.15 13.78
CA ILE A 140 -2.88 -2.22 13.24
C ILE A 140 -1.65 -2.47 14.11
N ASP A 141 -1.05 -1.42 14.68
CA ASP A 141 0.22 -1.60 15.37
C ASP A 141 0.48 -0.59 16.48
N THR A 142 -0.48 -0.44 17.40
CA THR A 142 -0.27 0.39 18.60
C THR A 142 0.95 -0.09 19.38
N GLU A 143 1.16 -1.40 19.53
CA GLU A 143 2.30 -1.94 20.28
C GLU A 143 3.65 -1.59 19.64
N THR A 144 3.81 -1.77 18.32
CA THR A 144 5.06 -1.38 17.65
C THR A 144 5.21 0.13 17.61
N ALA A 145 4.13 0.88 17.40
CA ALA A 145 4.17 2.34 17.49
C ALA A 145 4.62 2.78 18.89
N PHE A 146 4.09 2.19 19.96
CA PHE A 146 4.51 2.45 21.33
C PHE A 146 5.97 2.07 21.54
N ARG A 147 6.43 0.91 21.08
CA ARG A 147 7.86 0.52 21.19
C ARG A 147 8.79 1.48 20.46
N ILE A 148 8.41 1.93 19.27
CA ILE A 148 9.16 2.94 18.53
C ILE A 148 9.19 4.24 19.32
N ILE A 149 8.05 4.73 19.80
CA ILE A 149 7.96 5.96 20.59
C ILE A 149 8.82 5.85 21.85
N THR A 150 8.68 4.77 22.64
CA THR A 150 9.46 4.55 23.86
C THR A 150 10.96 4.48 23.58
N PHE A 151 11.38 3.74 22.54
CA PHE A 151 12.79 3.68 22.15
C PHE A 151 13.35 5.07 21.78
N LEU A 152 12.53 5.90 21.12
CA LEU A 152 12.89 7.26 20.79
C LEU A 152 12.96 8.14 22.05
N ASP A 153 11.98 8.06 22.94
CA ASP A 153 11.97 8.81 24.20
C ASP A 153 13.19 8.46 25.10
N GLU A 154 13.54 7.17 25.20
CA GLU A 154 14.72 6.70 25.93
C GLU A 154 16.02 7.27 25.33
N ARG A 155 16.14 7.28 24.00
CA ARG A 155 17.30 7.86 23.33
C ARG A 155 17.42 9.38 23.52
N LEU A 156 16.29 10.09 23.52
CA LEU A 156 16.27 11.53 23.76
C LEU A 156 16.72 11.85 25.20
N ALA A 157 16.34 11.01 26.17
CA ALA A 157 16.76 11.12 27.56
C ALA A 157 18.26 10.84 27.76
N GLU A 158 18.84 9.89 27.01
CA GLU A 158 20.26 9.56 27.04
C GLU A 158 21.15 10.61 26.35
N SER A 159 20.65 11.25 25.28
CA SER A 159 21.39 12.25 24.48
C SER A 159 20.60 13.55 24.28
N PRO A 160 20.44 14.41 25.31
CA PRO A 160 19.68 15.66 25.19
C PRO A 160 20.27 16.68 24.21
N HIS A 161 21.54 16.50 23.81
CA HIS A 161 22.25 17.36 22.86
C HIS A 161 21.99 17.03 21.39
N ASP A 162 21.39 15.88 21.07
CA ASP A 162 21.01 15.51 19.70
C ASP A 162 19.75 16.27 19.21
N GLY A 163 19.11 17.04 20.11
CA GLY A 163 17.95 17.87 19.82
C GLY A 163 16.62 17.08 19.78
N GLU A 164 15.51 17.81 19.75
CA GLU A 164 14.18 17.21 19.55
C GLU A 164 14.13 16.50 18.20
N TYR A 165 13.44 15.35 18.10
CA TYR A 165 13.27 14.66 16.83
C TYR A 165 12.77 15.64 15.78
N LEU A 166 13.54 15.83 14.69
CA LEU A 166 13.13 16.68 13.58
C LEU A 166 11.79 16.14 13.07
N ARG A 167 10.71 16.82 13.46
CA ARG A 167 9.40 16.58 12.89
C ARG A 167 9.57 16.88 11.41
N LYS A 168 9.50 15.84 10.57
CA LYS A 168 9.54 16.05 9.14
C LYS A 168 8.48 17.09 8.84
N ASP A 169 8.91 18.21 8.27
CA ASP A 169 8.00 19.29 8.01
C ASP A 169 6.79 18.79 7.20
N GLY A 170 5.63 19.43 7.39
CA GLY A 170 4.45 19.13 6.59
C GLY A 170 4.79 19.13 5.10
N LEU A 171 4.06 18.35 4.30
CA LEU A 171 4.32 18.20 2.86
C LEU A 171 4.46 19.56 2.14
N ASP A 172 3.78 20.58 2.66
CA ASP A 172 3.82 21.98 2.23
C ASP A 172 5.25 22.56 2.23
N ASN A 173 6.07 22.26 3.24
CA ASN A 173 7.45 22.76 3.36
C ASN A 173 8.44 22.00 2.46
N ILE A 174 8.07 20.81 1.96
CA ILE A 174 8.91 20.01 1.05
C ILE A 174 8.75 20.50 -0.40
N HIS A 175 7.63 21.16 -0.71
CA HIS A 175 7.31 21.65 -2.07
C HIS A 175 7.38 23.17 -2.22
N ILE A 176 7.40 23.94 -1.13
CA ILE A 176 7.76 25.36 -1.20
C ILE A 176 9.25 25.43 -1.45
N SER A 177 9.62 25.61 -2.72
CA SER A 177 10.98 25.97 -3.09
C SER A 177 11.32 27.27 -2.37
N ASN A 178 12.07 27.20 -1.27
CA ASN A 178 12.44 28.38 -0.52
C ASN A 178 13.37 29.23 -1.41
N PRO A 179 12.96 30.42 -1.87
CA PRO A 179 13.79 31.20 -2.78
C PRO A 179 15.06 31.73 -2.09
N GLU A 180 15.09 31.79 -0.75
CA GLU A 180 16.23 32.27 0.03
C GLU A 180 17.37 31.24 0.18
N SER A 181 17.13 29.95 -0.09
CA SER A 181 18.19 28.93 0.00
C SER A 181 19.07 28.84 -1.27
N ILE A 182 18.77 29.63 -2.30
CA ILE A 182 19.56 29.67 -3.54
C ILE A 182 20.82 30.54 -3.39
N ASP A 183 20.79 31.53 -2.49
CA ASP A 183 21.90 32.49 -2.31
C ASP A 183 22.99 31.99 -1.33
N SER A 184 22.80 30.82 -0.71
CA SER A 184 23.74 30.23 0.26
C SER A 184 24.49 29.01 -0.27
N VAL A 185 24.52 28.78 -1.61
CA VAL A 185 25.39 27.77 -2.24
C VAL A 185 26.83 28.29 -2.43
N GLY A 186 27.29 29.08 -1.47
CA GLY A 186 28.69 29.45 -1.30
C GLY A 186 28.99 29.37 0.18
N GLU A 187 29.91 28.47 0.56
CA GLU A 187 30.41 28.31 1.93
C GLU A 187 29.49 27.54 2.90
N SER A 188 29.52 26.21 2.82
CA SER A 188 30.00 25.36 3.92
C SER A 188 29.80 23.88 3.56
N GLY A 189 30.85 23.09 3.75
CA GLY A 189 30.90 21.67 3.39
C GLY A 189 29.84 20.82 4.10
N SER A 190 28.74 20.54 3.42
CA SER A 190 27.74 19.58 3.86
C SER A 190 28.10 18.20 3.30
N ARG A 191 28.32 17.24 4.20
CA ARG A 191 28.29 15.81 3.89
C ARG A 191 26.88 15.46 3.42
N THR A 192 26.60 15.65 2.15
CA THR A 192 25.43 15.05 1.51
C THR A 192 25.65 13.55 1.48
N CYS A 193 24.99 12.83 2.38
CA CYS A 193 24.76 11.40 2.24
C CYS A 193 24.02 11.20 0.90
N LYS A 194 24.76 10.78 -0.12
CA LYS A 194 24.24 10.41 -1.42
C LYS A 194 23.66 9.01 -1.28
N ASP A 195 22.35 8.89 -1.08
CA ASP A 195 21.71 7.58 -1.24
C ASP A 195 20.24 7.60 -1.69
N ASP A 196 19.73 8.72 -2.21
CA ASP A 196 18.38 8.75 -2.78
C ASP A 196 18.41 9.14 -4.28
N GLU A 197 18.06 8.16 -5.12
CA GLU A 197 17.89 8.23 -6.58
C GLU A 197 16.93 9.33 -7.08
N THR A 198 16.24 10.04 -6.17
CA THR A 198 15.34 11.16 -6.51
C THR A 198 16.05 12.50 -6.71
N SER A 199 17.37 12.56 -6.46
CA SER A 199 18.17 13.79 -6.61
C SER A 199 18.33 14.27 -8.07
N PHE A 200 17.90 13.48 -9.05
CA PHE A 200 18.01 13.81 -10.48
C PHE A 200 16.75 14.38 -11.12
N TYR A 201 15.65 14.52 -10.37
CA TYR A 201 14.40 15.08 -10.89
C TYR A 201 14.09 16.45 -10.26
N THR A 202 14.95 17.44 -10.52
CA THR A 202 14.54 18.84 -10.38
C THR A 202 13.66 19.20 -11.58
N ALA A 203 12.34 19.09 -11.42
CA ALA A 203 11.39 19.34 -12.50
C ALA A 203 11.56 20.75 -13.13
N ARG A 204 11.91 21.78 -12.34
CA ARG A 204 12.07 23.15 -12.84
C ARG A 204 13.12 23.30 -13.94
N LEU A 205 14.34 22.77 -13.75
CA LEU A 205 15.43 23.00 -14.70
C LEU A 205 15.15 22.43 -16.11
N ASN A 206 14.42 21.32 -16.17
CA ASN A 206 14.04 20.68 -17.43
C ASN A 206 12.82 21.33 -18.08
N PHE A 207 11.86 21.83 -17.28
CA PHE A 207 10.71 22.57 -17.80
C PHE A 207 11.07 23.96 -18.30
N ASP A 208 11.98 24.66 -17.61
CA ASP A 208 12.46 25.98 -18.03
C ASP A 208 13.29 25.88 -19.32
N ARG A 209 14.20 24.89 -19.41
CA ARG A 209 14.95 24.60 -20.66
C ARG A 209 14.05 24.20 -21.82
N LEU A 210 12.98 23.45 -21.54
CA LEU A 210 11.98 23.09 -22.56
C LEU A 210 11.19 24.33 -22.99
N GLY A 211 10.80 25.19 -22.05
CA GLY A 211 10.14 26.47 -22.32
C GLY A 211 11.01 27.38 -23.18
N ASP A 212 12.26 27.57 -22.81
CA ASP A 212 13.23 28.38 -23.55
C ASP A 212 13.46 27.83 -24.96
N ALA A 213 13.65 26.51 -25.09
CA ALA A 213 13.81 25.87 -26.40
C ALA A 213 12.57 26.05 -27.29
N LEU A 214 11.37 25.99 -26.73
CA LEU A 214 10.12 26.23 -27.45
C LEU A 214 9.99 27.70 -27.89
N VAL A 215 10.34 28.65 -27.02
CA VAL A 215 10.32 30.09 -27.33
C VAL A 215 11.35 30.43 -28.41
N THR A 216 12.59 29.94 -28.29
CA THR A 216 13.63 30.13 -29.31
C THR A 216 13.20 29.55 -30.66
N ARG A 217 12.61 28.34 -30.66
CA ARG A 217 12.12 27.72 -31.91
C ARG A 217 10.96 28.49 -32.53
N ALA A 218 10.05 29.04 -31.71
CA ALA A 218 8.95 29.86 -32.19
C ALA A 218 9.43 31.20 -32.77
N GLN A 219 10.42 31.84 -32.14
CA GLN A 219 11.03 33.06 -32.62
C GLN A 219 11.82 32.82 -33.92
N TYR A 220 12.54 31.70 -34.03
CA TYR A 220 13.26 31.32 -35.24
C TYR A 220 12.33 31.06 -36.42
N LYS A 221 11.18 30.39 -36.20
CA LYS A 221 10.14 30.24 -37.24
C LYS A 221 9.56 31.58 -37.69
N ARG A 222 9.28 32.50 -36.76
CA ARG A 222 8.82 33.86 -37.08
C ARG A 222 9.84 34.66 -37.90
N ALA A 223 11.14 34.49 -37.63
CA ALA A 223 12.21 35.17 -38.36
C ALA A 223 12.42 34.62 -39.79
N GLN A 224 12.00 33.39 -40.07
CA GLN A 224 12.12 32.75 -41.38
C GLN A 224 10.89 32.91 -42.30
N GLY A 225 9.87 33.67 -41.88
CA GLY A 225 8.76 34.05 -42.76
C GLY A 225 7.83 32.90 -43.17
N PHE A 226 7.51 32.00 -42.24
CA PHE A 226 6.36 31.08 -42.34
C PHE A 226 5.29 31.43 -41.31
#